data_AF-A0A368GBS1-F1
#
_entry.id   AF-A0A368GBS1-F1
#
_cell.length_a   1.000
_cell.length_b   1.000
_cell.length_c   1.000
_cell.angle_alpha   90.00
_cell.angle_beta   90.00
_cell.angle_gamma   90.00
#
_symmetry.space_group_name_H-M   'P 1'
#
loop_
_entity.id
_entity.type
_entity.pdbx_description
1 polymer ?
#
loop_
_entity_poly.entity_id
_entity_poly.type
_entity_poly.pdbx_seq_one_letter_code
_entity_poly.pdbx_strand_id
1 'polypeptide(L)'
;MENWGLVTFRDSTLLYSEESGSALVKEQIALIICHEVAHQWFGNLVTMDWWNDLWLNEGFANYMEFKCVDRLFPDWNIVRELDPFCGTNAAVTYFQMTRFYAENIAYSQEVDGLRSSRAVSMLTPNNTNIMGLFDAISYHKVPILKQFCAHLGKNRLFKAAAIIRMLQSLSGERNFQRALVQYLSKYAYGNAKGSQLWKIVEKYATLPYGVSIPSMADSYITQMGYPMIYATLSRNEVTIHNQTRFFYEDGAEDDVEWPIPLHYRTSSQAEPKLQWMKPDNRKGRPFPAL
;
A
#
# COMPACT_ATOMS: atom_id res chain seq x y z
N MET A 1 -9.96 -4.50 -18.18
CA MET A 1 -10.81 -3.33 -17.98
C MET A 1 -12.06 -3.82 -17.30
N GLU A 2 -12.36 -3.18 -16.19
CA GLU A 2 -13.29 -3.59 -15.16
C GLU A 2 -14.75 -3.28 -15.47
N ASN A 3 -15.14 -3.12 -16.75
CA ASN A 3 -16.50 -2.71 -17.12
C ASN A 3 -17.54 -3.59 -16.42
N TRP A 4 -18.52 -2.96 -15.78
CA TRP A 4 -19.40 -3.64 -14.84
C TRP A 4 -20.25 -4.70 -15.55
N GLY A 5 -20.07 -5.96 -15.16
CA GLY A 5 -20.76 -7.11 -15.76
C GLY A 5 -20.15 -7.60 -17.08
N LEU A 6 -19.12 -6.93 -17.61
CA LEU A 6 -18.38 -7.35 -18.81
C LEU A 6 -16.89 -6.98 -18.69
N VAL A 7 -16.18 -7.69 -17.81
CA VAL A 7 -14.75 -7.48 -17.64
C VAL A 7 -14.00 -7.95 -18.88
N THR A 8 -13.17 -7.10 -19.45
CA THR A 8 -12.36 -7.41 -20.64
C THR A 8 -10.91 -7.66 -20.27
N PHE A 9 -10.33 -8.67 -20.90
CA PHE A 9 -8.94 -9.09 -20.70
C PHE A 9 -8.23 -9.18 -22.05
N ARG A 10 -6.90 -9.06 -22.03
CA ARG A 10 -6.07 -9.57 -23.14
C ARG A 10 -5.97 -11.08 -23.00
N ASP A 11 -5.80 -11.80 -24.10
CA ASP A 11 -5.62 -13.26 -24.11
C ASP A 11 -4.53 -13.71 -23.13
N SER A 12 -3.39 -13.02 -23.11
CA SER A 12 -2.26 -13.27 -22.20
C SER A 12 -2.54 -13.02 -20.71
N THR A 13 -3.67 -12.42 -20.38
CA THR A 13 -4.07 -12.05 -19.00
C THR A 13 -5.29 -12.82 -18.51
N LEU A 14 -5.79 -13.78 -19.30
CA LEU A 14 -6.96 -14.60 -18.97
C LEU A 14 -6.78 -16.07 -19.35
N LEU A 15 -6.22 -16.35 -20.52
CA LEU A 15 -6.06 -17.72 -21.02
C LEU A 15 -4.81 -18.36 -20.42
N TYR A 16 -4.96 -19.56 -19.87
CA TYR A 16 -3.86 -20.35 -19.31
C TYR A 16 -3.78 -21.72 -19.98
N SER A 17 -2.57 -22.14 -20.32
CA SER A 17 -2.28 -23.48 -20.84
C SER A 17 -1.66 -24.33 -19.74
N GLU A 18 -2.27 -25.47 -19.38
CA GLU A 18 -1.67 -26.41 -18.43
C GLU A 18 -0.44 -27.13 -19.02
N GLU A 19 -0.33 -27.23 -20.35
CA GLU A 19 0.78 -27.92 -21.01
C GLU A 19 2.06 -27.07 -21.09
N SER A 20 1.90 -25.76 -21.22
CA SER A 20 3.01 -24.83 -21.52
C SER A 20 3.08 -23.59 -20.62
N GLY A 21 2.06 -23.37 -19.78
CA GLY A 21 2.00 -22.25 -18.86
C GLY A 21 2.93 -22.46 -17.65
N SER A 22 3.62 -21.39 -17.24
CA SER A 22 4.40 -21.41 -16.01
C SER A 22 3.52 -21.07 -14.80
N ALA A 23 3.95 -21.52 -13.62
CA ALA A 23 3.30 -21.16 -12.36
C ALA A 23 3.21 -19.63 -12.17
N LEU A 24 4.23 -18.89 -12.63
CA LEU A 24 4.23 -17.42 -12.59
C LEU A 24 3.10 -16.81 -13.42
N VAL A 25 2.87 -17.33 -14.64
CA VAL A 25 1.77 -16.84 -15.49
C VAL A 25 0.42 -17.18 -14.87
N LYS A 26 0.29 -18.37 -14.27
CA LYS A 26 -0.92 -18.78 -13.54
C LYS A 26 -1.24 -17.82 -12.38
N GLU A 27 -0.23 -17.50 -11.58
CA GLU A 27 -0.31 -16.55 -10.47
C GLU A 27 -0.71 -15.15 -10.96
N GLN A 28 -0.07 -14.68 -12.03
CA GLN A 28 -0.37 -13.37 -12.62
C GLN A 28 -1.81 -13.27 -13.14
N ILE A 29 -2.29 -14.29 -13.86
CA ILE A 29 -3.67 -14.32 -14.35
C ILE A 29 -4.64 -14.27 -13.15
N ALA A 30 -4.39 -15.04 -12.10
CA ALA A 30 -5.21 -15.02 -10.89
C ALA A 30 -5.24 -13.65 -10.21
N LEU A 31 -4.08 -12.99 -10.07
CA LEU A 31 -3.99 -11.62 -9.53
C LEU A 31 -4.80 -10.64 -10.39
N ILE A 32 -4.64 -10.69 -11.72
CA ILE A 32 -5.35 -9.79 -12.63
C ILE A 32 -6.87 -10.02 -12.57
N ILE A 33 -7.34 -11.27 -12.53
CA ILE A 33 -8.77 -11.55 -12.38
C ILE A 33 -9.28 -10.99 -11.05
N CYS A 34 -8.57 -11.23 -9.94
CA CYS A 34 -8.97 -10.72 -8.64
C CYS A 34 -8.98 -9.18 -8.58
N HIS A 35 -8.05 -8.53 -9.28
CA HIS A 35 -8.00 -7.07 -9.44
C HIS A 35 -9.28 -6.53 -10.09
N GLU A 36 -9.66 -7.05 -11.25
CA GLU A 36 -10.85 -6.58 -11.97
C GLU A 36 -12.16 -6.92 -11.25
N VAL A 37 -12.18 -8.05 -10.54
CA VAL A 37 -13.32 -8.42 -9.71
C VAL A 37 -13.41 -7.49 -8.49
N ALA A 38 -12.29 -7.08 -7.90
CA ALA A 38 -12.29 -6.11 -6.81
C ALA A 38 -12.85 -4.74 -7.26
N HIS A 39 -12.58 -4.33 -8.50
CA HIS A 39 -13.16 -3.11 -9.08
C HIS A 39 -14.69 -3.12 -9.16
N GLN A 40 -15.34 -4.29 -9.13
CA GLN A 40 -16.80 -4.34 -9.07
C GLN A 40 -17.35 -3.66 -7.81
N TRP A 41 -16.55 -3.59 -6.73
CA TRP A 41 -16.82 -2.78 -5.54
C TRP A 41 -16.06 -1.45 -5.56
N PHE A 42 -14.74 -1.50 -5.77
CA PHE A 42 -13.83 -0.35 -5.71
C PHE A 42 -13.59 0.23 -7.11
N GLY A 43 -14.58 0.99 -7.59
CA GLY A 43 -14.54 1.69 -8.87
C GLY A 43 -15.89 1.70 -9.56
N ASN A 44 -16.60 0.57 -9.56
CA ASN A 44 -17.93 0.46 -10.15
C ASN A 44 -19.04 0.79 -9.14
N LEU A 45 -19.15 0.02 -8.05
CA LEU A 45 -20.16 0.28 -7.02
C LEU A 45 -19.91 1.61 -6.30
N VAL A 46 -18.66 1.91 -5.95
CA VAL A 46 -18.24 3.20 -5.41
C VAL A 46 -17.10 3.71 -6.27
N THR A 47 -17.32 4.84 -6.94
CA THR A 47 -16.33 5.47 -7.81
C THR A 47 -15.66 6.64 -7.08
N MET A 48 -14.39 6.92 -7.33
CA MET A 48 -13.78 8.17 -6.85
C MET A 48 -14.57 9.40 -7.35
N ASP A 49 -14.62 10.47 -6.55
CA ASP A 49 -15.28 11.73 -6.90
C ASP A 49 -14.60 12.44 -8.08
N TRP A 50 -13.27 12.37 -8.12
CA TRP A 50 -12.48 12.89 -9.23
C TRP A 50 -11.16 12.14 -9.34
N TRP A 51 -10.51 12.26 -10.49
CA TRP A 51 -9.29 11.51 -10.84
C TRP A 51 -8.11 11.75 -9.88
N ASN A 52 -8.07 12.85 -9.14
CA ASN A 52 -7.04 13.05 -8.11
C ASN A 52 -7.09 11.96 -7.02
N ASP A 53 -8.26 11.33 -6.81
CA ASP A 53 -8.46 10.23 -5.88
C ASP A 53 -8.52 8.86 -6.60
N LEU A 54 -7.94 8.73 -7.79
CA LEU A 54 -7.86 7.46 -8.54
C LEU A 54 -7.32 6.29 -7.71
N TRP A 55 -6.47 6.58 -6.73
CA TRP A 55 -5.96 5.61 -5.76
C TRP A 55 -7.05 4.88 -4.97
N LEU A 56 -8.25 5.44 -4.83
CA LEU A 56 -9.39 4.76 -4.23
C LEU A 56 -9.87 3.56 -5.02
N ASN A 57 -9.72 3.60 -6.35
CA ASN A 57 -10.10 2.48 -7.21
C ASN A 57 -8.91 1.52 -7.33
N GLU A 58 -7.83 1.98 -7.97
CA GLU A 58 -6.67 1.15 -8.34
C GLU A 58 -5.89 0.68 -7.12
N GLY A 59 -5.73 1.52 -6.10
CA GLY A 59 -5.01 1.16 -4.87
C GLY A 59 -5.76 0.09 -4.07
N PHE A 60 -7.10 0.15 -4.02
CA PHE A 60 -7.90 -0.88 -3.39
C PHE A 60 -8.00 -2.15 -4.22
N ALA A 61 -8.13 -2.07 -5.54
CA ALA A 61 -8.10 -3.25 -6.40
C ALA A 61 -6.75 -3.99 -6.29
N ASN A 62 -5.65 -3.25 -6.26
CA ASN A 62 -4.31 -3.79 -6.01
C ASN A 62 -4.11 -4.28 -4.56
N TYR A 63 -4.74 -3.67 -3.55
CA TYR A 63 -4.74 -4.28 -2.21
C TYR A 63 -5.54 -5.60 -2.17
N MET A 64 -6.72 -5.62 -2.81
CA MET A 64 -7.64 -6.75 -2.77
C MET A 64 -7.19 -7.92 -3.64
N GLU A 65 -6.49 -7.72 -4.76
CA GLU A 65 -6.01 -8.83 -5.60
C GLU A 65 -5.12 -9.79 -4.80
N PHE A 66 -4.23 -9.23 -3.97
CA PHE A 66 -3.32 -9.98 -3.13
C PHE A 66 -4.07 -10.71 -2.01
N LYS A 67 -4.98 -10.01 -1.32
CA LYS A 67 -5.86 -10.62 -0.30
C LYS A 67 -6.71 -11.76 -0.86
N CYS A 68 -7.27 -11.58 -2.06
CA CYS A 68 -8.11 -12.57 -2.71
C CYS A 68 -7.31 -13.80 -3.15
N VAL A 69 -6.18 -13.60 -3.84
CA VAL A 69 -5.36 -14.73 -4.30
C VAL A 69 -4.77 -15.51 -3.12
N ASP A 70 -4.36 -14.84 -2.04
CA ASP A 70 -3.84 -15.52 -0.85
C ASP A 70 -4.92 -16.39 -0.20
N ARG A 71 -6.16 -15.89 -0.17
CA ARG A 71 -7.30 -16.64 0.36
C ARG A 71 -7.72 -17.82 -0.53
N LEU A 72 -7.63 -17.67 -1.86
CA LEU A 72 -8.04 -18.70 -2.84
C LEU A 72 -6.95 -19.76 -3.06
N PHE A 73 -5.69 -19.37 -2.99
CA PHE A 73 -4.52 -20.20 -3.25
C PHE A 73 -3.48 -20.04 -2.12
N PRO A 74 -3.80 -20.46 -0.89
CA PRO A 74 -2.92 -20.25 0.28
C PRO A 74 -1.53 -20.90 0.12
N ASP A 75 -1.44 -21.99 -0.64
CA ASP A 75 -0.18 -22.70 -0.90
C ASP A 75 0.80 -21.91 -1.78
N TRP A 76 0.34 -20.84 -2.46
CA TRP A 76 1.19 -19.98 -3.27
C TRP A 76 2.01 -18.99 -2.43
N ASN A 77 1.68 -18.81 -1.15
CA ASN A 77 2.42 -17.98 -0.19
C ASN A 77 2.68 -16.54 -0.68
N ILE A 78 1.68 -15.92 -1.32
CA ILE A 78 1.83 -14.56 -1.89
C ILE A 78 1.67 -13.45 -0.84
N VAL A 79 0.89 -13.69 0.23
CA VAL A 79 0.59 -12.73 1.30
C VAL A 79 0.48 -13.49 2.62
N ARG A 80 1.53 -14.19 3.07
CA ARG A 80 1.40 -14.91 4.33
C ARG A 80 1.32 -13.93 5.50
N GLU A 81 0.08 -13.69 5.96
CA GLU A 81 -0.25 -12.92 7.15
C GLU A 81 0.10 -13.74 8.41
N LEU A 82 0.93 -13.15 9.25
CA LEU A 82 0.99 -13.53 10.66
C LEU A 82 -0.11 -12.76 11.36
N ASP A 83 -1.17 -13.45 11.80
CA ASP A 83 -2.07 -12.94 12.84
C ASP A 83 -1.35 -13.13 14.18
N PRO A 84 -0.86 -12.07 14.85
CA PRO A 84 -0.21 -12.21 16.15
C PRO A 84 -1.21 -12.58 17.27
N PHE A 85 -2.52 -12.62 17.00
CA PHE A 85 -3.56 -13.04 17.95
C PHE A 85 -4.08 -14.47 17.76
N CYS A 86 -3.65 -15.20 16.72
CA CYS A 86 -4.05 -16.59 16.52
C CYS A 86 -3.07 -17.52 17.27
N GLY A 87 -3.44 -17.84 18.51
CA GLY A 87 -2.64 -18.63 19.46
C GLY A 87 -2.46 -20.11 19.09
N THR A 88 -1.67 -20.40 18.06
CA THR A 88 -1.17 -21.76 17.82
C THR A 88 0.35 -21.79 17.77
N ASN A 89 0.92 -22.42 18.79
CA ASN A 89 2.33 -22.78 18.88
C ASN A 89 2.78 -23.57 17.65
N ALA A 90 3.61 -22.97 16.81
CA ALA A 90 4.53 -23.69 15.96
C ALA A 90 5.73 -22.79 15.66
N ALA A 91 6.89 -23.18 16.20
CA ALA A 91 8.17 -22.71 15.71
C ALA A 91 8.20 -22.86 14.18
N VAL A 92 8.72 -21.82 13.51
CA VAL A 92 8.73 -21.60 12.05
C VAL A 92 7.45 -20.96 11.49
N THR A 93 7.30 -19.64 11.68
CA THR A 93 6.57 -18.81 10.71
C THR A 93 7.25 -17.43 10.66
N TYR A 94 8.40 -17.38 10.01
CA TYR A 94 9.07 -16.11 9.70
C TYR A 94 8.61 -15.65 8.32
N PHE A 95 8.01 -14.45 8.30
CA PHE A 95 7.92 -13.49 7.19
C PHE A 95 7.81 -14.08 5.79
N GLN A 96 6.68 -13.85 5.10
CA GLN A 96 6.67 -13.69 3.64
C GLN A 96 5.34 -13.09 3.15
N MET A 97 5.24 -11.76 3.20
CA MET A 97 4.57 -11.00 2.14
C MET A 97 5.59 -10.77 1.00
N THR A 98 6.32 -11.78 0.53
CA THR A 98 7.42 -11.58 -0.45
C THR A 98 6.92 -10.88 -1.69
N ARG A 99 5.79 -11.35 -2.23
CA ARG A 99 5.23 -10.80 -3.47
C ARG A 99 4.66 -9.41 -3.23
N PHE A 100 3.75 -9.25 -2.27
CA PHE A 100 3.15 -7.93 -1.99
C PHE A 100 4.21 -6.90 -1.59
N TYR A 101 5.18 -7.26 -0.74
CA TYR A 101 6.22 -6.33 -0.29
C TYR A 101 7.15 -5.95 -1.43
N ALA A 102 7.66 -6.92 -2.20
CA ALA A 102 8.50 -6.63 -3.35
C ALA A 102 7.75 -5.73 -4.34
N GLU A 103 6.48 -6.06 -4.64
CA GLU A 103 5.73 -5.37 -5.67
C GLU A 103 5.18 -4.00 -5.27
N ASN A 104 4.65 -3.89 -4.05
CA ASN A 104 3.94 -2.68 -3.62
C ASN A 104 4.81 -1.75 -2.79
N ILE A 105 5.76 -2.29 -2.01
CA ILE A 105 6.61 -1.49 -1.12
C ILE A 105 7.95 -1.20 -1.80
N ALA A 106 8.76 -2.23 -2.09
CA ALA A 106 10.11 -2.02 -2.62
C ALA A 106 10.11 -1.32 -3.99
N TYR A 107 9.26 -1.76 -4.93
CA TYR A 107 9.18 -1.09 -6.23
C TYR A 107 8.60 0.32 -6.16
N SER A 108 7.60 0.57 -5.31
CA SER A 108 7.09 1.95 -5.17
C SER A 108 8.15 2.89 -4.60
N GLN A 109 9.00 2.41 -3.70
CA GLN A 109 10.13 3.18 -3.15
C GLN A 109 11.23 3.47 -4.18
N GLU A 110 11.46 2.58 -5.14
CA GLU A 110 12.46 2.79 -6.21
C GLU A 110 12.10 3.99 -7.08
N VAL A 111 10.83 4.17 -7.40
CA VAL A 111 10.39 5.26 -8.26
C VAL A 111 10.08 6.53 -7.46
N ASP A 112 9.61 6.38 -6.22
CA ASP A 112 9.28 7.49 -5.33
C ASP A 112 10.52 8.12 -4.67
N GLY A 113 11.69 7.47 -4.77
CA GLY A 113 12.99 8.04 -4.41
C GLY A 113 13.59 8.99 -5.46
N LEU A 114 12.92 9.21 -6.59
CA LEU A 114 13.33 10.16 -7.63
C LEU A 114 12.72 11.55 -7.37
N ARG A 115 13.47 12.63 -7.64
CA ARG A 115 12.94 14.02 -7.54
C ARG A 115 11.80 14.32 -8.50
N SER A 116 11.66 13.52 -9.56
CA SER A 116 10.57 13.61 -10.54
C SER A 116 9.31 12.83 -10.13
N SER A 117 9.30 12.30 -8.90
CA SER A 117 8.12 11.67 -8.30
C SER A 117 6.97 12.68 -8.09
N ARG A 118 5.84 12.21 -7.55
CA ARG A 118 4.67 13.02 -7.22
C ARG A 118 3.95 12.49 -5.97
N ALA A 119 2.93 13.22 -5.51
CA ALA A 119 2.02 12.71 -4.50
C ALA A 119 1.08 11.65 -5.09
N VAL A 120 0.56 10.74 -4.25
CA VAL A 120 -0.44 9.73 -4.67
C VAL A 120 -1.72 10.42 -5.13
N SER A 121 -2.22 11.38 -4.33
CA SER A 121 -3.31 12.27 -4.72
C SER A 121 -2.76 13.59 -5.26
N MET A 122 -3.01 13.86 -6.54
CA MET A 122 -2.57 15.10 -7.19
C MET A 122 -3.69 15.66 -8.06
N LEU A 123 -3.95 16.96 -7.94
CA LEU A 123 -4.90 17.65 -8.82
C LEU A 123 -4.33 17.73 -10.24
N THR A 124 -5.07 17.20 -11.21
CA THR A 124 -4.79 17.39 -12.63
C THR A 124 -5.74 18.43 -13.22
N PRO A 125 -5.28 19.66 -13.51
CA PRO A 125 -6.14 20.72 -14.02
C PRO A 125 -6.58 20.54 -15.48
N ASN A 126 -6.00 19.59 -16.23
CA ASN A 126 -6.32 19.36 -17.64
C ASN A 126 -6.53 17.87 -17.93
N ASN A 127 -7.51 17.56 -18.79
CA ASN A 127 -7.94 16.18 -19.11
C ASN A 127 -6.81 15.35 -19.74
N THR A 128 -5.88 15.96 -20.46
CA THR A 128 -4.70 15.31 -21.05
C THR A 128 -3.72 14.76 -20.01
N ASN A 129 -3.74 15.28 -18.78
CA ASN A 129 -2.86 14.83 -17.70
C ASN A 129 -3.48 13.71 -16.83
N ILE A 130 -4.77 13.36 -17.05
CA ILE A 130 -5.40 12.25 -16.32
C ILE A 130 -4.69 10.93 -16.64
N MET A 131 -4.28 10.73 -17.90
CA MET A 131 -3.51 9.55 -18.27
C MET A 131 -2.13 9.51 -17.60
N GLY A 132 -1.59 10.66 -17.20
CA GLY A 132 -0.36 10.78 -16.42
C GLY A 132 -0.52 10.37 -14.95
N LEU A 133 -1.75 10.24 -14.43
CA LEU A 133 -2.01 9.66 -13.11
C LEU A 133 -1.88 8.14 -13.09
N PHE A 134 -1.62 7.54 -14.25
CA PHE A 134 -1.30 6.13 -14.43
C PHE A 134 0.23 5.93 -14.70
N ASP A 135 1.10 6.65 -13.98
CA ASP A 135 2.60 6.69 -14.06
C ASP A 135 3.31 5.95 -12.92
N ALA A 136 4.63 5.88 -12.72
CA ALA A 136 5.36 5.04 -11.72
C ALA A 136 4.92 4.94 -10.25
N ILE A 137 4.30 5.97 -9.70
CA ILE A 137 3.54 5.85 -8.45
C ILE A 137 2.31 4.93 -8.59
N SER A 138 2.04 4.57 -9.84
CA SER A 138 1.03 3.80 -10.61
C SER A 138 1.60 2.88 -11.77
N TYR A 139 2.88 2.97 -12.24
CA TYR A 139 3.51 2.28 -13.40
C TYR A 139 5.02 2.57 -13.68
N HIS A 140 5.93 1.64 -13.39
CA HIS A 140 7.39 1.77 -13.51
C HIS A 140 8.00 2.47 -14.77
N LYS A 141 9.20 3.05 -14.59
CA LYS A 141 10.06 3.64 -15.64
C LYS A 141 11.45 2.96 -15.77
N VAL A 142 11.53 1.64 -15.61
CA VAL A 142 12.81 0.88 -15.73
C VAL A 142 12.83 -0.04 -16.97
N PRO A 143 13.84 0.05 -17.87
CA PRO A 143 13.85 -0.66 -19.17
C PRO A 143 13.92 -2.19 -19.08
N ILE A 144 14.65 -2.75 -18.10
CA ILE A 144 14.88 -4.20 -17.98
C ILE A 144 13.61 -4.94 -17.52
N LEU A 145 12.78 -4.30 -16.70
CA LEU A 145 11.50 -4.84 -16.24
C LEU A 145 10.31 -4.39 -17.09
N LYS A 146 10.53 -3.51 -18.07
CA LYS A 146 9.52 -3.17 -19.09
C LYS A 146 9.07 -4.43 -19.83
N GLN A 147 9.90 -5.46 -20.00
CA GLN A 147 9.44 -6.72 -20.61
C GLN A 147 8.53 -7.55 -19.70
N PHE A 148 8.76 -7.54 -18.37
CA PHE A 148 7.92 -8.25 -17.40
C PHE A 148 6.59 -7.52 -17.13
N CYS A 149 6.61 -6.18 -17.07
CA CYS A 149 5.44 -5.37 -16.72
C CYS A 149 4.71 -4.75 -17.93
N ALA A 150 5.36 -4.49 -19.08
CA ALA A 150 4.66 -3.94 -20.24
C ALA A 150 3.71 -4.96 -20.92
N HIS A 151 3.85 -6.25 -20.61
CA HIS A 151 2.85 -7.24 -20.98
C HIS A 151 1.55 -7.12 -20.16
N LEU A 152 1.59 -6.43 -19.00
CA LEU A 152 0.51 -6.41 -18.01
C LEU A 152 -0.54 -5.31 -18.22
N GLY A 153 -0.29 -4.33 -19.10
CA GLY A 153 -1.30 -3.44 -19.67
C GLY A 153 -2.27 -2.73 -18.70
N LYS A 154 -1.93 -2.55 -17.42
CA LYS A 154 -2.79 -1.93 -16.40
C LYS A 154 -2.02 -1.05 -15.41
N ASN A 155 -2.76 -0.11 -14.82
CA ASN A 155 -2.27 1.07 -14.14
C ASN A 155 -2.28 0.93 -12.59
N ARG A 156 -1.35 0.15 -12.03
CA ARG A 156 -1.39 -0.25 -10.61
C ARG A 156 -0.74 0.77 -9.67
N LEU A 157 -1.54 1.37 -8.77
CA LEU A 157 -1.07 2.28 -7.70
C LEU A 157 -0.42 1.53 -6.51
N PHE A 158 0.80 1.02 -6.73
CA PHE A 158 1.60 0.24 -5.77
C PHE A 158 1.78 0.94 -4.40
N LYS A 159 2.10 2.24 -4.39
CA LYS A 159 2.25 3.03 -3.15
C LYS A 159 0.93 3.10 -2.38
N ALA A 160 -0.19 3.25 -3.08
CA ALA A 160 -1.51 3.34 -2.45
C ALA A 160 -1.88 2.03 -1.75
N ALA A 161 -1.65 0.87 -2.38
CA ALA A 161 -1.88 -0.42 -1.75
C ALA A 161 -1.02 -0.63 -0.50
N ALA A 162 0.24 -0.20 -0.53
CA ALA A 162 1.14 -0.23 0.64
C ALA A 162 0.60 0.64 1.81
N ILE A 163 0.12 1.86 1.52
CA ILE A 163 -0.49 2.74 2.52
C ILE A 163 -1.79 2.14 3.08
N ILE A 164 -2.66 1.59 2.21
CA ILE A 164 -3.88 0.90 2.61
C ILE A 164 -3.56 -0.27 3.55
N ARG A 165 -2.55 -1.07 3.22
CA ARG A 165 -2.10 -2.19 4.06
C ARG A 165 -1.54 -1.73 5.40
N MET A 166 -0.76 -0.65 5.43
CA MET A 166 -0.26 -0.05 6.67
C MET A 166 -1.42 0.37 7.57
N LEU A 167 -2.39 1.12 7.03
CA LEU A 167 -3.56 1.59 7.77
C LEU A 167 -4.48 0.44 8.21
N GLN A 168 -4.64 -0.59 7.38
CA GLN A 168 -5.35 -1.82 7.77
C GLN A 168 -4.65 -2.53 8.92
N SER A 169 -3.32 -2.63 8.91
CA SER A 169 -2.55 -3.24 9.99
C SER A 169 -2.77 -2.53 11.32
N LEU A 170 -2.75 -1.20 11.27
CA LEU A 170 -2.92 -0.34 12.44
C LEU A 170 -4.36 -0.33 12.97
N SER A 171 -5.33 -0.44 12.06
CA SER A 171 -6.75 -0.45 12.40
C SER A 171 -7.21 -1.81 12.93
N GLY A 172 -6.47 -2.88 12.62
CA GLY A 172 -6.87 -4.25 12.83
C GLY A 172 -7.83 -4.74 11.75
N GLU A 173 -7.64 -5.97 11.30
CA GLU A 173 -8.33 -6.51 10.11
C GLU A 173 -9.86 -6.47 10.22
N ARG A 174 -10.41 -6.95 11.34
CA ARG A 174 -11.87 -7.01 11.55
C ARG A 174 -12.51 -5.63 11.55
N ASN A 175 -11.87 -4.65 12.17
CA ASN A 175 -12.37 -3.28 12.23
C ASN A 175 -12.26 -2.61 10.86
N PHE A 176 -11.15 -2.83 10.16
CA PHE A 176 -10.96 -2.33 8.80
C PHE A 176 -11.99 -2.92 7.83
N GLN A 177 -12.26 -4.23 7.90
CA GLN A 177 -13.29 -4.88 7.08
C GLN A 177 -14.68 -4.29 7.36
N ARG A 178 -15.05 -4.09 8.63
CA ARG A 178 -16.34 -3.45 8.99
C ARG A 178 -16.42 -2.02 8.46
N ALA A 179 -15.32 -1.27 8.50
CA ALA A 179 -15.24 0.07 7.93
C ALA A 179 -15.44 0.06 6.41
N LEU A 180 -14.83 -0.89 5.69
CA LEU A 180 -15.01 -1.05 4.25
C LEU A 180 -16.45 -1.42 3.89
N VAL A 181 -17.08 -2.32 4.64
CA VAL A 181 -18.50 -2.65 4.43
C VAL A 181 -19.36 -1.40 4.63
N GLN A 182 -19.16 -0.63 5.70
CA GLN A 182 -19.89 0.61 5.90
C GLN A 182 -19.65 1.62 4.77
N TYR A 183 -18.39 1.79 4.34
CA TYR A 183 -18.03 2.69 3.25
C TYR A 183 -18.75 2.30 1.94
N LEU A 184 -18.64 1.04 1.53
CA LEU A 184 -19.26 0.53 0.31
C LEU A 184 -20.78 0.65 0.36
N SER A 185 -21.42 0.31 1.49
CA SER A 185 -22.88 0.45 1.63
C SER A 185 -23.33 1.91 1.63
N LYS A 186 -22.54 2.82 2.22
CA LYS A 186 -22.91 4.24 2.32
C LYS A 186 -22.80 4.97 0.98
N TYR A 187 -21.79 4.64 0.19
CA TYR A 187 -21.48 5.34 -1.07
C TYR A 187 -21.87 4.52 -2.32
N ALA A 188 -22.60 3.41 -2.13
CA ALA A 188 -23.07 2.56 -3.21
C ALA A 188 -23.81 3.37 -4.29
N TYR A 189 -23.48 3.07 -5.55
CA TYR A 189 -24.00 3.72 -6.75
C TYR A 189 -23.71 5.23 -6.84
N GLY A 190 -22.65 5.68 -6.16
CA GLY A 190 -22.26 7.07 -6.14
C GLY A 190 -20.75 7.25 -6.04
N ASN A 191 -20.37 8.50 -5.78
CA ASN A 191 -18.99 8.92 -5.71
C ASN A 191 -18.52 9.12 -4.27
N ALA A 192 -17.22 8.93 -4.03
CA ALA A 192 -16.60 9.15 -2.74
C ALA A 192 -15.21 9.79 -2.84
N LYS A 193 -14.84 10.54 -1.79
CA LYS A 193 -13.52 11.12 -1.59
C LYS A 193 -12.70 10.29 -0.60
N GLY A 194 -11.38 10.33 -0.73
CA GLY A 194 -10.51 9.56 0.15
C GLY A 194 -10.64 9.94 1.62
N SER A 195 -10.83 11.23 1.89
CA SER A 195 -11.10 11.75 3.23
C SER A 195 -12.36 11.17 3.88
N GLN A 196 -13.37 10.75 3.09
CA GLN A 196 -14.59 10.15 3.63
C GLN A 196 -14.37 8.71 4.07
N LEU A 197 -13.58 7.93 3.32
CA LEU A 197 -13.18 6.58 3.69
C LEU A 197 -12.43 6.58 5.02
N TRP A 198 -11.38 7.40 5.16
CA TRP A 198 -10.54 7.39 6.36
C TRP A 198 -11.30 7.84 7.61
N LYS A 199 -12.27 8.76 7.46
CA LYS A 199 -13.22 9.13 8.54
C LYS A 199 -14.13 7.99 8.96
N ILE A 200 -14.44 7.04 8.07
CA ILE A 200 -15.19 5.83 8.43
C ILE A 200 -14.30 4.85 9.17
N VAL A 201 -13.07 4.63 8.68
CA VAL A 201 -12.10 3.75 9.34
C VAL A 201 -11.82 4.19 10.78
N GLU A 202 -11.65 5.50 11.01
CA GLU A 202 -11.44 6.09 12.35
C GLU A 202 -12.58 5.81 13.34
N LYS A 203 -13.81 5.58 12.87
CA LYS A 203 -14.92 5.22 13.77
C LYS A 203 -14.79 3.81 14.35
N TYR A 204 -14.09 2.92 13.64
CA TYR A 204 -13.92 1.53 14.05
C TYR A 204 -12.56 1.27 14.71
N ALA A 205 -11.58 2.14 14.48
CA ALA A 205 -10.25 2.01 15.04
C ALA A 205 -9.67 3.37 15.44
N THR A 206 -9.22 3.46 16.68
CA THR A 206 -8.47 4.60 17.20
C THR A 206 -7.01 4.22 17.32
N LEU A 207 -6.12 5.00 16.71
CA LEU A 207 -4.69 4.79 16.87
C LEU A 207 -4.25 5.30 18.25
N PRO A 208 -3.27 4.63 18.89
CA PRO A 208 -2.73 5.09 20.15
C PRO A 208 -1.95 6.41 19.95
N TYR A 209 -1.68 7.12 21.05
CA TYR A 209 -0.85 8.35 21.09
C TYR A 209 -1.43 9.59 20.39
N GLY A 210 -2.71 9.57 20.02
CA GLY A 210 -3.45 10.74 19.51
C GLY A 210 -3.24 11.05 18.03
N VAL A 211 -2.73 10.10 17.25
CA VAL A 211 -2.62 10.23 15.78
C VAL A 211 -3.96 9.85 15.16
N SER A 212 -4.57 10.73 14.36
CA SER A 212 -5.83 10.41 13.65
C SER A 212 -5.55 9.61 12.38
N ILE A 213 -6.39 8.62 12.05
CA ILE A 213 -6.26 7.84 10.80
C ILE A 213 -6.30 8.74 9.56
N PRO A 214 -7.22 9.74 9.46
CA PRO A 214 -7.25 10.64 8.33
C PRO A 214 -5.97 11.47 8.17
N SER A 215 -5.41 12.03 9.25
CA SER A 215 -4.15 12.79 9.17
C SER A 215 -2.97 11.91 8.74
N MET A 216 -2.94 10.66 9.21
CA MET A 216 -1.90 9.72 8.80
C MET A 216 -2.03 9.42 7.30
N ALA A 217 -3.23 9.03 6.85
CA ALA A 217 -3.46 8.75 5.45
C ALA A 217 -3.14 9.95 4.55
N ASP A 218 -3.57 11.15 4.96
CA ASP A 218 -3.30 12.40 4.25
C ASP A 218 -1.80 12.64 4.08
N SER A 219 -1.01 12.52 5.16
CA SER A 219 0.45 12.69 5.10
C SER A 219 1.15 11.76 4.12
N TYR A 220 0.69 10.51 3.96
CA TYR A 220 1.30 9.57 3.02
C TYR A 220 0.76 9.68 1.59
N ILE A 221 -0.44 10.26 1.41
CA ILE A 221 -1.11 10.34 0.11
C ILE A 221 -0.84 11.67 -0.59
N THR A 222 -0.75 12.77 0.15
CA THR A 222 -0.60 14.14 -0.40
C THR A 222 0.86 14.58 -0.49
N GLN A 223 1.78 13.89 0.20
CA GLN A 223 3.19 14.20 0.17
C GLN A 223 3.92 13.28 -0.83
N MET A 224 4.83 13.87 -1.61
CA MET A 224 5.74 13.14 -2.50
C MET A 224 6.83 12.43 -1.67
N GLY A 225 7.30 11.28 -2.14
CA GLY A 225 8.36 10.54 -1.48
C GLY A 225 7.90 9.76 -0.24
N TYR A 226 8.88 9.23 0.48
CA TYR A 226 8.69 8.46 1.70
C TYR A 226 9.80 8.77 2.71
N PRO A 227 9.57 8.51 4.01
CA PRO A 227 10.56 8.78 5.04
C PRO A 227 11.68 7.74 5.04
N MET A 228 12.90 8.21 5.24
CA MET A 228 14.06 7.44 5.70
C MET A 228 14.30 7.75 7.18
N ILE A 229 14.64 6.72 7.94
CA ILE A 229 14.87 6.81 9.38
C ILE A 229 16.31 6.38 9.65
N TYR A 230 17.04 7.21 10.37
CA TYR A 230 18.39 6.89 10.80
C TYR A 230 18.36 6.26 12.19
N ALA A 231 18.94 5.07 12.31
CA ALA A 231 19.10 4.38 13.58
C ALA A 231 20.56 3.96 13.77
N THR A 232 21.04 4.06 15.01
CA THR A 232 22.37 3.57 15.39
C THR A 232 22.25 2.50 16.46
N LEU A 233 23.05 1.44 16.34
CA LEU A 233 23.18 0.40 17.36
C LEU A 233 24.48 0.61 18.14
N SER A 234 24.38 0.84 19.44
CA SER A 234 25.53 0.98 20.34
C SER A 234 25.32 0.16 21.60
N ARG A 235 26.25 -0.75 21.91
CA ARG A 235 26.26 -1.54 23.17
C ARG A 235 24.89 -2.18 23.54
N ASN A 236 24.18 -2.73 22.54
CA ASN A 236 22.84 -3.32 22.63
C ASN A 236 21.66 -2.34 22.80
N GLU A 237 21.87 -1.04 22.62
CA GLU A 237 20.82 -0.03 22.58
C GLU A 237 20.61 0.46 21.15
N VAL A 238 19.36 0.51 20.70
CA VAL A 238 19.00 1.09 19.39
C VAL A 238 18.51 2.51 19.62
N THR A 239 19.26 3.49 19.14
CA THR A 239 18.85 4.89 19.14
C THR A 239 18.25 5.22 17.78
N ILE A 240 16.98 5.64 17.77
CA ILE A 240 16.33 6.21 16.60
C ILE A 240 16.57 7.72 16.63
N HIS A 241 17.14 8.26 15.56
CA HIS A 241 17.50 9.66 15.45
C HIS A 241 16.34 10.45 14.82
N ASN A 242 16.59 11.06 13.67
CA ASN A 242 15.63 11.85 12.91
C ASN A 242 15.07 11.05 11.71
N GLN A 243 14.02 11.63 11.13
CA GLN A 243 13.52 11.25 9.82
C GLN A 243 13.93 12.30 8.80
N THR A 244 14.13 11.87 7.56
CA THR A 244 14.26 12.76 6.40
C THR A 244 13.52 12.14 5.22
N ARG A 245 13.17 12.93 4.20
CA ARG A 245 12.69 12.33 2.94
C ARG A 245 13.84 11.61 2.25
N PHE A 246 13.60 10.39 1.77
CA PHE A 246 14.56 9.67 0.94
C PHE A 246 14.59 10.20 -0.50
N PHE A 247 15.80 10.41 -1.03
CA PHE A 247 16.06 10.54 -2.46
C PHE A 247 17.35 9.81 -2.84
N TYR A 248 17.46 9.32 -4.07
CA TYR A 248 18.70 8.71 -4.57
C TYR A 248 19.85 9.72 -4.75
N GLU A 249 19.51 10.97 -5.01
CA GLU A 249 20.48 12.05 -5.12
C GLU A 249 20.70 12.69 -3.76
N ASP A 250 21.96 12.76 -3.32
CA ASP A 250 22.36 13.41 -2.08
C ASP A 250 21.95 14.89 -2.02
N GLY A 251 21.76 15.41 -0.81
CA GLY A 251 21.66 16.86 -0.56
C GLY A 251 20.25 17.47 -0.60
N ALA A 252 19.19 16.68 -0.46
CA ALA A 252 17.86 17.21 -0.13
C ALA A 252 17.66 17.20 1.40
N GLU A 253 17.97 18.31 2.05
CA GLU A 253 17.29 18.64 3.31
C GLU A 253 15.89 19.14 2.94
N ASP A 254 14.86 18.47 3.45
CA ASP A 254 13.47 18.94 3.35
C ASP A 254 12.82 18.87 4.74
N ASP A 255 11.94 19.82 5.01
CA ASP A 255 11.23 19.97 6.30
C ASP A 255 9.96 19.11 6.36
N VAL A 256 9.81 18.15 5.44
CA VAL A 256 8.65 17.28 5.36
C VAL A 256 8.81 16.07 6.26
N GLU A 257 7.83 15.87 7.13
CA GLU A 257 7.79 14.80 8.11
C GLU A 257 6.50 13.98 7.99
N TRP A 258 6.63 12.69 8.31
CA TRP A 258 5.55 11.73 8.37
C TRP A 258 5.32 11.27 9.81
N PRO A 259 4.07 10.94 10.19
CA PRO A 259 3.79 10.15 11.38
C PRO A 259 4.12 8.67 11.11
N ILE A 260 5.20 8.15 11.70
CA ILE A 260 5.72 6.81 11.37
C ILE A 260 5.40 5.79 12.47
N PRO A 261 4.67 4.69 12.16
CA PRO A 261 4.43 3.58 13.09
C PRO A 261 5.61 2.60 13.05
N LEU A 262 6.56 2.76 13.96
CA LEU A 262 7.74 1.90 14.06
C LEU A 262 7.40 0.59 14.76
N HIS A 263 7.39 -0.49 13.98
CA HIS A 263 7.34 -1.85 14.53
C HIS A 263 8.76 -2.41 14.62
N TYR A 264 9.17 -2.81 15.82
CA TYR A 264 10.49 -3.39 16.04
C TYR A 264 10.41 -4.64 16.91
N ARG A 265 11.40 -5.51 16.75
CA ARG A 265 11.62 -6.70 17.58
C ARG A 265 13.10 -6.81 17.90
N THR A 266 13.42 -7.46 19.01
CA THR A 266 14.81 -7.72 19.42
C THR A 266 15.07 -9.22 19.42
N SER A 267 16.34 -9.62 19.50
CA SER A 267 16.69 -11.05 19.67
C SER A 267 16.15 -11.64 20.97
N SER A 268 15.92 -10.81 21.99
CA SER A 268 15.38 -11.20 23.29
C SER A 268 13.85 -11.21 23.37
N GLN A 269 13.16 -10.50 22.48
CA GLN A 269 11.70 -10.40 22.49
C GLN A 269 11.13 -10.68 21.10
N ALA A 270 10.47 -11.84 20.98
CA ALA A 270 9.86 -12.30 19.73
C ALA A 270 8.64 -11.44 19.32
N GLU A 271 7.86 -10.97 20.29
CA GLU A 271 6.68 -10.14 20.05
C GLU A 271 7.06 -8.72 19.60
N PRO A 272 6.52 -8.24 18.47
CA PRO A 272 6.81 -6.91 17.96
C PRO A 272 6.22 -5.83 18.88
N LYS A 273 6.98 -4.77 19.10
CA LYS A 273 6.52 -3.55 19.78
C LYS A 273 6.26 -2.45 18.78
N LEU A 274 5.26 -1.61 19.08
CA LEU A 274 4.91 -0.42 18.30
C LEU A 274 5.32 0.84 19.06
N GLN A 275 6.18 1.65 18.44
CA GLN A 275 6.50 3.01 18.86
C GLN A 275 6.11 4.00 17.75
N TRP A 276 5.71 5.21 18.11
CA TRP A 276 5.33 6.22 17.12
C TRP A 276 6.40 7.28 17.00
N MET A 277 6.86 7.53 15.78
CA MET A 277 7.60 8.73 15.43
C MET A 277 6.61 9.81 15.03
N LYS A 278 6.40 10.80 15.91
CA LYS A 278 5.54 11.95 15.60
C LYS A 278 6.33 12.93 14.72
N PRO A 279 5.65 13.67 13.82
CA PRO A 279 6.21 14.89 13.27
C PRO A 279 6.56 15.82 14.44
N ASP A 280 7.83 16.16 14.60
CA ASP A 280 8.30 17.01 15.69
C ASP A 280 8.55 18.41 15.13
N ASN A 281 7.76 19.40 15.57
CA ASN A 281 8.01 20.82 15.27
C ASN A 281 9.33 21.33 15.92
N ARG A 282 10.20 20.45 16.44
CA ARG A 282 11.43 20.78 17.16
C ARG A 282 12.59 19.89 16.70
N LYS A 283 13.28 20.32 15.63
CA LYS A 283 14.54 19.73 15.18
C LYS A 283 15.51 19.50 16.36
N GLY A 284 16.04 18.28 16.50
CA GLY A 284 17.28 18.02 17.25
C GLY A 284 17.18 17.40 18.66
N ARG A 285 16.05 16.81 19.06
CA ARG A 285 16.02 15.93 20.25
C ARG A 285 16.03 14.46 19.83
N PRO A 286 16.89 13.61 20.44
CA PRO A 286 16.86 12.18 20.17
C PRO A 286 15.51 11.59 20.56
N PHE A 287 15.02 10.66 19.75
CA PHE A 287 13.85 9.86 20.07
C PHE A 287 14.14 9.04 21.34
N PRO A 288 13.14 8.72 22.19
CA PRO A 288 13.39 7.89 23.36
C PRO A 288 14.02 6.55 22.95
N ALA A 289 15.11 6.19 23.61
CA ALA A 289 15.85 4.95 23.37
C ALA A 289 14.95 3.71 23.48
N LEU A 290 15.23 2.71 22.63
CA LEU A 290 14.50 1.44 22.54
C LEU A 290 15.25 0.27 23.18
#